data_AF-A0A1D1XFK6-F1
#
_entry.id   AF-A0A1D1XFK6-F1
#
_cell.length_a   1.000
_cell.length_b   1.000
_cell.length_c   1.000
_cell.angle_alpha   90.00
_cell.angle_beta   90.00
_cell.angle_gamma   90.00
#
_symmetry.space_group_name_H-M   'P 1'
#
loop_
_entity.id
_entity.type
_entity.pdbx_description
1 polymer ?
#
loop_
_entity_poly.entity_id
_entity_poly.type
_entity_poly.pdbx_seq_one_letter_code
_entity_poly.pdbx_strand_id
1 'polypeptide(L)'
;EMGLPPRGSNQTAPIFVESKVSSSVPPPSPSPPTADDTVPRLAYLVSGSKGDLERLWRALRALYHPRNQYVVHLDLEAPAAERMELASRVDKDPMFAKVGNVHMIAKANMVTYRGPTMVANTLHACAILLRRSKSWDWFINLSASDYPLVTQDDILHTFSSLPRNLNFVEHTSRLGWKEGQRAKPLIIDPGLYMTHKSDIFWVGPRRELPTAFKLFTGSAWMALTREFVEYCVWGWDNLPRTLLMYYTNFVSSPEGYFQTVICNVPEYARTAVNHDLHYIAWDRPPKQHPHSLTLADAPRMVASNAPFARKFHRDDPVLDTIDADLLRRPNGGSFVPGGWCAGDPPCSDVGNVTRLVPGPGAIRLDALMNRVVRSKLFSQYQCK
;
A
#
# COMPACT_ATOMS: atom_id res chain seq x y z
N GLU A 1 48.44 -14.25 45.12
CA GLU A 1 48.26 -14.68 43.72
C GLU A 1 46.93 -15.42 43.61
N MET A 2 45.97 -15.14 42.75
CA MET A 2 45.84 -14.26 41.59
C MET A 2 44.37 -13.79 41.52
N GLY A 3 44.16 -12.51 41.21
CA GLY A 3 42.84 -11.95 40.96
C GLY A 3 42.25 -12.45 39.64
N LEU A 4 40.93 -12.65 39.64
CA LEU A 4 40.13 -12.86 38.43
C LEU A 4 40.13 -11.58 37.57
N PRO A 5 40.35 -11.66 36.25
CA PRO A 5 40.25 -10.51 35.36
C PRO A 5 38.78 -10.23 35.00
N PRO A 6 38.43 -8.98 34.67
CA PRO A 6 37.07 -8.62 34.28
C PRO A 6 36.75 -9.12 32.86
N ARG A 7 35.50 -9.59 32.66
CA ARG A 7 34.95 -9.92 31.35
C ARG A 7 34.87 -8.65 30.49
N GLY A 8 35.84 -8.47 29.60
CA GLY A 8 35.77 -7.47 28.53
C GLY A 8 34.66 -7.81 27.55
N SER A 9 33.72 -6.89 27.39
CA SER A 9 32.69 -6.91 26.35
C SER A 9 33.32 -6.62 24.99
N ASN A 10 33.83 -7.65 24.31
CA ASN A 10 34.20 -7.54 22.90
C ASN A 10 32.95 -7.69 22.03
N GLN A 11 32.14 -6.63 21.94
CA GLN A 11 31.21 -6.46 20.83
C GLN A 11 32.00 -5.87 19.65
N THR A 12 32.73 -6.72 18.94
CA THR A 12 33.22 -6.36 17.60
C THR A 12 31.99 -6.26 16.70
N ALA A 13 31.54 -5.02 16.46
CA ALA A 13 30.56 -4.75 15.42
C ALA A 13 31.11 -5.27 14.08
N PRO A 14 30.33 -6.00 13.27
CA PRO A 14 30.79 -6.46 11.97
C PRO A 14 31.15 -5.26 11.08
N ILE A 15 32.36 -5.28 10.51
CA ILE A 15 32.82 -4.28 9.55
C ILE A 15 32.29 -4.71 8.17
N PHE A 16 31.26 -4.03 7.70
CA PHE A 16 30.74 -4.19 6.34
C PHE A 16 31.61 -3.39 5.37
N VAL A 17 32.17 -4.05 4.34
CA VAL A 17 33.12 -3.48 3.37
C VAL A 17 32.46 -2.36 2.55
N GLU A 18 31.16 -2.46 2.34
CA GLU A 18 30.30 -1.53 1.63
C GLU A 18 30.32 -0.13 2.27
N SER A 19 30.49 -0.04 3.59
CA SER A 19 30.63 1.24 4.31
C SER A 19 31.87 2.04 3.92
N LYS A 20 32.84 1.41 3.25
CA LYS A 20 34.08 2.03 2.76
C LYS A 20 34.08 2.30 1.25
N VAL A 21 33.08 1.79 0.53
CA VAL A 21 32.99 1.92 -0.94
C VAL A 21 31.84 2.88 -1.27
N SER A 22 32.08 4.18 -1.10
CA SER A 22 31.20 5.20 -1.69
C SER A 22 31.48 5.25 -3.19
N SER A 23 30.52 4.83 -4.02
CA SER A 23 30.63 4.93 -5.47
C SER A 23 30.38 6.37 -5.93
N SER A 24 31.37 6.92 -6.63
CA SER A 24 31.48 8.32 -7.06
C SER A 24 30.91 8.58 -8.45
N VAL A 25 29.74 8.02 -8.80
CA VAL A 25 29.12 8.26 -10.10
C VAL A 25 28.00 9.28 -9.94
N PRO A 26 28.11 10.50 -10.50
CA PRO A 26 27.01 11.44 -10.49
C PRO A 26 25.88 10.90 -11.38
N PRO A 27 24.61 11.00 -10.95
CA PRO A 27 23.49 10.66 -11.81
C PRO A 27 23.48 11.57 -13.04
N PRO A 28 23.01 11.06 -14.20
CA PRO A 28 22.86 11.88 -15.40
C PRO A 28 21.92 13.07 -15.14
N SER A 29 22.26 14.22 -15.71
CA SER A 29 21.48 15.45 -15.61
C SER A 29 20.06 15.24 -16.12
N PRO A 30 19.01 15.51 -15.33
CA PRO A 30 17.64 15.32 -15.80
C PRO A 30 17.30 16.35 -16.88
N SER A 31 16.71 15.88 -17.97
CA SER A 31 16.07 16.72 -18.98
C SER A 31 14.89 17.50 -18.37
N PRO A 32 14.54 18.69 -18.91
CA PRO A 32 13.42 19.47 -18.40
C PRO A 32 12.12 18.65 -18.44
N PRO A 33 11.33 18.61 -17.36
CA PRO A 33 10.11 17.83 -17.33
C PRO A 33 9.12 18.37 -18.36
N THR A 34 8.61 17.48 -19.21
CA THR A 34 7.51 17.82 -20.12
C THR A 34 6.21 18.02 -19.32
N ALA A 35 5.18 18.61 -19.91
CA ALA A 35 3.85 18.66 -19.27
C ALA A 35 3.28 17.25 -18.97
N ASP A 36 3.78 16.21 -19.64
CA ASP A 36 3.47 14.81 -19.32
C ASP A 36 4.28 14.27 -18.11
N ASP A 37 5.36 14.93 -17.70
CA ASP A 37 6.15 14.57 -16.51
C ASP A 37 5.66 15.26 -15.23
N THR A 38 4.78 16.25 -15.32
CA THR A 38 4.31 17.01 -14.14
C THR A 38 3.19 16.29 -13.39
N VAL A 39 2.27 15.64 -14.11
CA VAL A 39 1.16 14.89 -13.50
C VAL A 39 1.63 13.47 -13.17
N PRO A 40 1.55 13.01 -11.92
CA PRO A 40 1.98 11.67 -11.56
C PRO A 40 1.07 10.58 -12.15
N ARG A 41 1.55 9.34 -12.09
CA ARG A 41 0.78 8.15 -12.42
C ARG A 41 0.79 7.22 -11.21
N LEU A 42 -0.39 6.80 -10.79
CA LEU A 42 -0.55 5.89 -9.65
C LEU A 42 -0.70 4.46 -10.16
N ALA A 43 -0.20 3.52 -9.37
CA ALA A 43 -0.35 2.09 -9.60
C ALA A 43 -1.09 1.48 -8.41
N TYR A 44 -2.22 0.82 -8.65
CA TYR A 44 -3.05 0.27 -7.60
C TYR A 44 -2.98 -1.26 -7.57
N LEU A 45 -2.91 -1.83 -6.37
CA LEU A 45 -3.44 -3.17 -6.10
C LEU A 45 -4.80 -3.01 -5.43
N VAL A 46 -5.85 -3.57 -6.02
CA VAL A 46 -7.17 -3.71 -5.36
C VAL A 46 -7.46 -5.19 -5.18
N SER A 47 -7.43 -5.67 -3.94
CA SER A 47 -7.58 -7.10 -3.62
C SER A 47 -8.85 -7.40 -2.82
N GLY A 48 -9.54 -8.48 -3.15
CA GLY A 48 -10.69 -9.00 -2.40
C GLY A 48 -10.55 -10.49 -2.10
N SER A 49 -11.55 -11.02 -1.41
CA SER A 49 -11.69 -12.45 -1.14
C SER A 49 -13.11 -12.93 -1.49
N LYS A 50 -13.56 -14.04 -0.91
CA LYS A 50 -14.86 -14.64 -1.15
C LYS A 50 -16.01 -13.64 -0.98
N GLY A 51 -16.79 -13.44 -2.03
CA GLY A 51 -17.94 -12.55 -2.04
C GLY A 51 -17.60 -11.06 -2.16
N ASP A 52 -16.35 -10.70 -2.44
CA ASP A 52 -15.97 -9.29 -2.58
C ASP A 52 -16.08 -8.79 -4.03
N LEU A 53 -16.49 -9.60 -5.01
CA LEU A 53 -16.51 -9.21 -6.42
C LEU A 53 -17.20 -7.88 -6.69
N GLU A 54 -18.43 -7.67 -6.21
CA GLU A 54 -19.16 -6.42 -6.47
C GLU A 54 -18.53 -5.22 -5.78
N ARG A 55 -17.94 -5.42 -4.59
CA ARG A 55 -17.28 -4.35 -3.82
C ARG A 55 -15.97 -3.95 -4.48
N LEU A 56 -15.18 -4.94 -4.90
CA LEU A 56 -13.96 -4.73 -5.66
C LEU A 56 -14.28 -4.02 -6.98
N TRP A 57 -15.34 -4.45 -7.68
CA TRP A 57 -15.77 -3.84 -8.93
C TRP A 57 -16.18 -2.37 -8.74
N ARG A 58 -17.00 -2.08 -7.72
CA ARG A 58 -17.39 -0.72 -7.35
C ARG A 58 -16.17 0.14 -7.02
N ALA A 59 -15.26 -0.35 -6.17
CA ALA A 59 -14.04 0.36 -5.78
C ALA A 59 -13.12 0.63 -6.98
N LEU A 60 -12.91 -0.37 -7.85
CA LEU A 60 -12.08 -0.22 -9.06
C LEU A 60 -12.62 0.92 -9.95
N ARG A 61 -13.94 0.99 -10.17
CA ARG A 61 -14.55 2.04 -10.98
C ARG A 61 -14.53 3.40 -10.30
N ALA A 62 -14.59 3.44 -8.97
CA ALA A 62 -14.42 4.67 -8.19
C ALA A 62 -12.97 5.21 -8.24
N LEU A 63 -11.98 4.30 -8.35
CA LEU A 63 -10.55 4.62 -8.40
C LEU A 63 -10.03 4.83 -9.82
N TYR A 64 -10.83 4.58 -10.86
CA TYR A 64 -10.34 4.52 -12.23
C TYR A 64 -9.97 5.90 -12.79
N HIS A 65 -8.79 5.96 -13.43
CA HIS A 65 -8.31 7.06 -14.23
C HIS A 65 -7.39 6.47 -15.32
N PRO A 66 -7.52 6.86 -16.60
CA PRO A 66 -6.80 6.24 -17.73
C PRO A 66 -5.27 6.38 -17.64
N ARG A 67 -4.78 7.37 -16.88
CA ARG A 67 -3.34 7.59 -16.63
C ARG A 67 -2.71 6.57 -15.68
N ASN A 68 -3.50 5.94 -14.83
CA ASN A 68 -3.01 5.07 -13.76
C ASN A 68 -2.90 3.62 -14.24
N GLN A 69 -2.34 2.75 -13.40
CA GLN A 69 -2.22 1.31 -13.63
C GLN A 69 -2.94 0.54 -12.52
N TYR A 70 -3.59 -0.57 -12.85
CA TYR A 70 -4.38 -1.33 -11.89
C TYR A 70 -4.06 -2.82 -11.98
N VAL A 71 -3.76 -3.43 -10.84
CA VAL A 71 -3.78 -4.87 -10.65
C VAL A 71 -4.94 -5.21 -9.72
N VAL A 72 -5.81 -6.11 -10.17
CA VAL A 72 -6.93 -6.61 -9.37
C VAL A 72 -6.77 -8.09 -9.05
N HIS A 73 -7.19 -8.49 -7.86
CA HIS A 73 -7.00 -9.84 -7.36
C HIS A 73 -8.16 -10.27 -6.46
N LEU A 74 -8.71 -11.46 -6.71
CA LEU A 74 -9.54 -12.18 -5.76
C LEU A 74 -8.74 -13.42 -5.31
N ASP A 75 -8.58 -13.58 -4.00
CA ASP A 75 -7.76 -14.66 -3.44
C ASP A 75 -8.34 -16.06 -3.68
N LEU A 76 -7.56 -17.09 -3.35
CA LEU A 76 -7.94 -18.48 -3.61
C LEU A 76 -9.15 -18.96 -2.78
N GLU A 77 -9.57 -18.23 -1.75
CA GLU A 77 -10.81 -18.50 -1.02
C GLU A 77 -12.05 -18.11 -1.85
N ALA A 78 -11.92 -17.16 -2.78
CA ALA A 78 -12.99 -16.80 -3.69
C ALA A 78 -13.29 -17.96 -4.67
N PRO A 79 -14.57 -18.36 -4.82
CA PRO A 79 -14.98 -19.39 -5.77
C PRO A 79 -14.45 -19.13 -7.18
N ALA A 80 -14.12 -20.20 -7.91
CA ALA A 80 -13.62 -20.09 -9.28
C ALA A 80 -14.58 -19.30 -10.19
N ALA A 81 -15.89 -19.50 -10.03
CA ALA A 81 -16.91 -18.76 -10.78
C ALA A 81 -16.82 -17.24 -10.55
N GLU A 82 -16.64 -16.82 -9.29
CA GLU A 82 -16.46 -15.41 -8.94
C GLU A 82 -15.20 -14.83 -9.58
N ARG A 83 -14.09 -15.57 -9.53
CA ARG A 83 -12.83 -15.14 -10.16
C ARG A 83 -12.92 -15.08 -11.69
N MET A 84 -13.59 -16.03 -12.32
CA MET A 84 -13.83 -16.02 -13.77
C MET A 84 -14.75 -14.87 -14.19
N GLU A 85 -15.75 -14.54 -13.37
CA GLU A 85 -16.64 -13.41 -13.62
C GLU A 85 -15.87 -12.08 -13.56
N LEU A 86 -15.01 -11.86 -12.56
CA LEU A 86 -14.17 -10.66 -12.51
C LEU A 86 -13.25 -10.56 -13.75
N ALA A 87 -12.65 -11.68 -14.17
CA ALA A 87 -11.79 -11.71 -15.35
C ALA A 87 -12.58 -11.34 -16.61
N SER A 88 -13.77 -11.92 -16.79
CA SER A 88 -14.70 -11.62 -17.89
C SER A 88 -15.13 -10.15 -17.89
N ARG A 89 -15.44 -9.56 -16.73
CA ARG A 89 -15.80 -8.14 -16.61
C ARG A 89 -14.65 -7.22 -17.00
N VAL A 90 -13.42 -7.52 -16.55
CA VAL A 90 -12.25 -6.71 -16.89
C VAL A 90 -11.94 -6.78 -18.39
N ASP A 91 -12.02 -7.97 -18.99
CA ASP A 91 -11.75 -8.19 -20.42
C ASP A 91 -12.79 -7.53 -21.33
N LYS A 92 -14.07 -7.56 -20.93
CA LYS A 92 -15.19 -7.05 -21.73
C LYS A 92 -15.52 -5.58 -21.49
N ASP A 93 -14.98 -4.95 -20.45
CA ASP A 93 -15.24 -3.53 -20.21
C ASP A 93 -14.60 -2.68 -21.32
N PRO A 94 -15.36 -1.88 -22.08
CA PRO A 94 -14.86 -1.18 -23.26
C PRO A 94 -13.80 -0.14 -22.91
N MET A 95 -13.87 0.48 -21.73
CA MET A 95 -12.87 1.45 -21.27
C MET A 95 -11.56 0.74 -20.93
N PHE A 96 -11.63 -0.37 -20.19
CA PHE A 96 -10.44 -1.13 -19.81
C PHE A 96 -9.77 -1.78 -21.02
N ALA A 97 -10.55 -2.31 -21.97
CA ALA A 97 -10.04 -2.87 -23.22
C ALA A 97 -9.37 -1.79 -24.09
N LYS A 98 -9.97 -0.59 -24.18
CA LYS A 98 -9.42 0.53 -24.94
C LYS A 98 -8.10 1.06 -24.38
N VAL A 99 -8.01 1.23 -23.05
CA VAL A 99 -6.83 1.82 -22.40
C VAL A 99 -5.76 0.78 -22.06
N GLY A 100 -6.16 -0.45 -21.76
CA GLY A 100 -5.25 -1.57 -21.48
C GLY A 100 -4.52 -1.48 -20.13
N ASN A 101 -5.02 -0.66 -19.19
CA ASN A 101 -4.34 -0.34 -17.92
C ASN A 101 -4.87 -1.09 -16.69
N VAL A 102 -5.76 -2.08 -16.88
CA VAL A 102 -6.29 -2.94 -15.81
C VAL A 102 -5.88 -4.39 -16.06
N HIS A 103 -5.28 -5.03 -15.06
CA HIS A 103 -4.85 -6.43 -15.14
C HIS A 103 -5.37 -7.24 -13.97
N MET A 104 -6.07 -8.33 -14.25
CA MET A 104 -6.46 -9.30 -13.22
C MET A 104 -5.38 -10.38 -13.05
N ILE A 105 -5.02 -10.67 -11.80
CA ILE A 105 -4.24 -11.86 -11.45
C ILE A 105 -5.15 -13.10 -11.58
N ALA A 106 -5.04 -13.80 -12.72
CA ALA A 106 -5.86 -14.98 -13.01
C ALA A 106 -5.48 -16.20 -12.14
N LYS A 107 -4.17 -16.40 -11.89
CA LYS A 107 -3.68 -17.41 -10.95
C LYS A 107 -3.74 -16.86 -9.53
N ALA A 108 -4.89 -17.02 -8.90
CA ALA A 108 -5.17 -16.51 -7.56
C ALA A 108 -4.13 -17.00 -6.53
N ASN A 109 -3.68 -16.08 -5.69
CA ASN A 109 -2.81 -16.39 -4.56
C ASN A 109 -3.67 -16.76 -3.35
N MET A 110 -3.18 -17.66 -2.50
CA MET A 110 -3.73 -17.82 -1.15
C MET A 110 -3.32 -16.62 -0.30
N VAL A 111 -4.23 -16.06 0.50
CA VAL A 111 -3.95 -14.87 1.33
C VAL A 111 -4.46 -15.07 2.75
N THR A 112 -3.54 -15.16 3.69
CA THR A 112 -3.78 -15.16 5.13
C THR A 112 -3.40 -13.80 5.71
N TYR A 113 -4.36 -13.03 6.21
CA TYR A 113 -4.12 -11.66 6.72
C TYR A 113 -3.04 -11.59 7.80
N ARG A 114 -3.02 -12.58 8.71
CA ARG A 114 -2.06 -12.65 9.82
C ARG A 114 -0.72 -13.28 9.41
N GLY A 115 -0.60 -13.75 8.17
CA GLY A 115 0.57 -14.48 7.68
C GLY A 115 1.35 -13.74 6.59
N PRO A 116 2.48 -14.30 6.15
CA PRO A 116 3.33 -13.75 5.09
C PRO A 116 2.70 -13.79 3.69
N THR A 117 1.69 -14.62 3.46
CA THR A 117 1.07 -14.78 2.13
C THR A 117 0.44 -13.48 1.60
N MET A 118 -0.03 -12.58 2.47
CA MET A 118 -0.48 -11.25 2.07
C MET A 118 0.67 -10.33 1.61
N VAL A 119 1.87 -10.45 2.22
CA VAL A 119 3.09 -9.77 1.75
C VAL A 119 3.48 -10.30 0.37
N ALA A 120 3.47 -11.62 0.20
CA ALA A 120 3.78 -12.26 -1.08
C ALA A 120 2.82 -11.82 -2.18
N ASN A 121 1.51 -11.74 -1.91
CA ASN A 121 0.52 -11.23 -2.85
C ASN A 121 0.78 -9.75 -3.23
N THR A 122 1.13 -8.91 -2.25
CA THR A 122 1.45 -7.50 -2.50
C THR A 122 2.68 -7.36 -3.40
N LEU A 123 3.75 -8.13 -3.13
CA LEU A 123 4.96 -8.16 -3.96
C LEU A 123 4.71 -8.75 -5.35
N HIS A 124 3.82 -9.74 -5.49
CA HIS A 124 3.42 -10.28 -6.78
C HIS A 124 2.72 -9.21 -7.64
N ALA A 125 1.79 -8.44 -7.05
CA ALA A 125 1.15 -7.31 -7.74
C ALA A 125 2.17 -6.24 -8.14
N CYS A 126 3.10 -5.89 -7.24
CA CYS A 126 4.21 -4.98 -7.53
C CYS A 126 5.05 -5.46 -8.73
N ALA A 127 5.44 -6.75 -8.76
CA ALA A 127 6.23 -7.31 -9.84
C ALA A 127 5.49 -7.26 -11.19
N ILE A 128 4.17 -7.50 -11.19
CA ILE A 128 3.34 -7.35 -12.38
C ILE A 128 3.33 -5.88 -12.86
N LEU A 129 3.11 -4.93 -11.95
CA LEU A 129 3.08 -3.49 -12.28
C LEU A 129 4.43 -3.01 -12.82
N LEU A 130 5.55 -3.46 -12.25
CA LEU A 130 6.90 -3.16 -12.74
C LEU A 130 7.15 -3.72 -14.14
N ARG A 131 6.64 -4.93 -14.43
CA ARG A 131 6.75 -5.57 -15.75
C ARG A 131 5.87 -4.91 -16.80
N ARG A 132 4.65 -4.48 -16.43
CA ARG A 132 3.65 -3.97 -17.38
C ARG A 132 3.83 -2.52 -17.75
N SER A 133 4.37 -1.70 -16.86
CA SER A 133 4.55 -0.27 -17.11
C SER A 133 5.86 0.23 -16.51
N LYS A 134 6.53 1.13 -17.22
CA LYS A 134 7.78 1.77 -16.81
C LYS A 134 7.59 3.13 -16.12
N SER A 135 6.37 3.66 -16.08
CA SER A 135 6.15 5.11 -15.95
C SER A 135 5.19 5.51 -14.82
N TRP A 136 5.00 4.64 -13.82
CA TRP A 136 4.24 4.96 -12.61
C TRP A 136 5.14 5.36 -11.45
N ASP A 137 4.61 6.21 -10.57
CA ASP A 137 5.37 6.90 -9.52
C ASP A 137 5.12 6.33 -8.14
N TRP A 138 3.86 6.06 -7.81
CA TRP A 138 3.47 5.48 -6.52
C TRP A 138 2.59 4.26 -6.69
N PHE A 139 2.96 3.18 -6.02
CA PHE A 139 2.16 2.00 -5.76
C PHE A 139 1.29 2.21 -4.52
N ILE A 140 -0.01 1.92 -4.59
CA ILE A 140 -0.96 1.99 -3.48
C ILE A 140 -1.69 0.65 -3.38
N ASN A 141 -1.66 0.01 -2.22
CA ASN A 141 -2.44 -1.19 -1.97
C ASN A 141 -3.77 -0.84 -1.29
N LEU A 142 -4.85 -1.50 -1.72
CA LEU A 142 -6.21 -1.37 -1.20
C LEU A 142 -6.87 -2.76 -1.17
N SER A 143 -7.85 -2.93 -0.29
CA SER A 143 -8.77 -4.06 -0.32
C SER A 143 -10.15 -3.69 -0.85
N ALA A 144 -10.98 -4.67 -1.12
CA ALA A 144 -12.40 -4.49 -1.42
C ALA A 144 -13.21 -3.86 -0.25
N SER A 145 -12.58 -3.69 0.92
CA SER A 145 -13.19 -2.99 2.06
C SER A 145 -12.69 -1.57 2.26
N ASP A 146 -11.81 -1.08 1.39
CA ASP A 146 -11.35 0.30 1.32
C ASP A 146 -12.18 1.08 0.30
N TYR A 147 -12.31 2.39 0.48
CA TYR A 147 -12.98 3.26 -0.49
C TYR A 147 -12.33 4.65 -0.54
N PRO A 148 -12.25 5.29 -1.72
CA PRO A 148 -11.69 6.64 -1.84
C PRO A 148 -12.64 7.70 -1.24
N LEU A 149 -12.05 8.70 -0.58
CA LEU A 149 -12.71 9.90 -0.05
C LEU A 149 -12.41 11.17 -0.89
N VAL A 150 -11.63 11.01 -1.95
CA VAL A 150 -11.25 12.06 -2.90
C VAL A 150 -11.26 11.48 -4.32
N THR A 151 -11.43 12.34 -5.33
CA THR A 151 -11.38 11.91 -6.74
C THR A 151 -9.95 11.61 -7.17
N GLN A 152 -9.78 10.93 -8.31
CA GLN A 152 -8.46 10.72 -8.89
C GLN A 152 -7.78 12.04 -9.28
N ASP A 153 -8.54 13.00 -9.81
CA ASP A 153 -8.03 14.33 -10.12
C ASP A 153 -7.52 15.06 -8.86
N ASP A 154 -8.20 14.90 -7.71
CA ASP A 154 -7.77 15.49 -6.44
C ASP A 154 -6.41 14.95 -5.97
N ILE A 155 -6.24 13.62 -5.97
CA ILE A 155 -5.00 12.99 -5.52
C ILE A 155 -3.87 13.27 -6.50
N LEU A 156 -4.10 13.17 -7.82
CA LEU A 156 -3.10 13.49 -8.84
C LEU A 156 -2.67 14.95 -8.76
N HIS A 157 -3.60 15.89 -8.58
CA HIS A 157 -3.29 17.31 -8.43
C HIS A 157 -2.42 17.56 -7.19
N THR A 158 -2.83 17.00 -6.04
CA THR A 158 -2.08 17.20 -4.79
C THR A 158 -0.68 16.58 -4.88
N PHE A 159 -0.58 15.36 -5.43
CA PHE A 159 0.68 14.63 -5.54
C PHE A 159 1.64 15.26 -6.57
N SER A 160 1.12 16.00 -7.55
CA SER A 160 1.95 16.76 -8.51
C SER A 160 2.87 17.80 -7.83
N SER A 161 2.52 18.23 -6.63
CA SER A 161 3.30 19.19 -5.83
C SER A 161 4.27 18.55 -4.83
N LEU A 162 4.28 17.22 -4.73
CA LEU A 162 5.10 16.49 -3.76
C LEU A 162 6.41 16.00 -4.39
N PRO A 163 7.50 15.92 -3.61
CA PRO A 163 8.68 15.18 -4.03
C PRO A 163 8.34 13.72 -4.36
N ARG A 164 8.69 13.26 -5.56
CA ARG A 164 8.36 11.91 -6.07
C ARG A 164 9.06 10.76 -5.34
N ASN A 165 10.02 11.07 -4.47
CA ASN A 165 10.79 10.09 -3.69
C ASN A 165 10.18 9.76 -2.31
N LEU A 166 9.04 10.34 -1.95
CA LEU A 166 8.39 10.12 -0.65
C LEU A 166 7.57 8.84 -0.60
N ASN A 167 7.77 8.04 0.45
CA ASN A 167 7.05 6.79 0.71
C ASN A 167 6.13 6.96 1.92
N PHE A 168 4.82 6.76 1.76
CA PHE A 168 3.85 6.83 2.84
C PHE A 168 3.71 5.46 3.49
N VAL A 169 4.37 5.29 4.64
CA VAL A 169 4.42 4.05 5.40
C VAL A 169 4.35 4.41 6.88
N GLU A 170 3.19 4.17 7.51
CA GLU A 170 3.09 4.32 8.97
C GLU A 170 3.98 3.27 9.65
N HIS A 171 4.80 3.73 10.61
CA HIS A 171 5.80 2.91 11.25
C HIS A 171 6.15 3.38 12.67
N THR A 172 6.52 2.41 13.50
CA THR A 172 7.12 2.62 14.81
C THR A 172 8.07 1.48 15.15
N SER A 173 9.21 1.81 15.77
CA SER A 173 10.14 0.84 16.36
C SER A 173 9.80 0.47 17.81
N ARG A 174 8.79 1.13 18.40
CA ARG A 174 8.31 0.80 19.75
C ARG A 174 7.32 -0.36 19.69
N LEU A 175 7.84 -1.59 19.69
CA LEU A 175 7.03 -2.80 19.54
C LEU A 175 6.02 -3.01 20.68
N GLY A 176 6.40 -2.67 21.92
CA GLY A 176 5.55 -2.88 23.10
C GLY A 176 5.11 -4.34 23.21
N TRP A 177 3.81 -4.58 23.42
CA TRP A 177 3.24 -5.93 23.51
C TRP A 177 3.45 -6.78 22.23
N LYS A 178 3.65 -6.14 21.06
CA LYS A 178 3.89 -6.85 19.79
C LYS A 178 5.19 -7.63 19.82
N GLU A 179 6.16 -7.25 20.65
CA GLU A 179 7.41 -8.01 20.82
C GLU A 179 7.12 -9.46 21.25
N GLY A 180 6.44 -9.62 22.38
CA GLY A 180 6.14 -10.95 22.95
C GLY A 180 5.02 -11.70 22.24
N GLN A 181 4.12 -11.00 21.55
CA GLN A 181 2.96 -11.62 20.89
C GLN A 181 3.12 -11.82 19.39
N ARG A 182 4.03 -11.10 18.71
CA ARG A 182 4.19 -11.18 17.25
C ARG A 182 5.61 -11.48 16.79
N ALA A 183 6.62 -10.85 17.40
CA ALA A 183 8.01 -10.95 16.93
C ALA A 183 8.75 -12.19 17.45
N LYS A 184 8.65 -12.44 18.76
CA LYS A 184 9.31 -13.59 19.42
C LYS A 184 8.66 -14.94 19.14
N PRO A 185 7.32 -15.06 19.08
CA PRO A 185 6.71 -16.32 18.67
C PRO A 185 7.03 -16.68 17.21
N LEU A 186 7.03 -17.98 16.91
CA LEU A 186 7.11 -18.48 15.55
C LEU A 186 5.75 -19.00 15.10
N ILE A 187 5.43 -18.74 13.83
CA ILE A 187 4.21 -19.23 13.19
C ILE A 187 4.53 -19.93 11.88
N ILE A 188 3.66 -20.83 11.46
CA ILE A 188 3.60 -21.33 10.10
C ILE A 188 2.25 -20.90 9.52
N ASP A 189 2.28 -20.39 8.29
CA ASP A 189 1.10 -20.07 7.51
C ASP A 189 0.80 -21.23 6.55
N PRO A 190 -0.27 -22.01 6.77
CA PRO A 190 -0.67 -23.08 5.86
C PRO A 190 -0.88 -22.61 4.43
N GLY A 191 -1.23 -21.33 4.22
CA GLY A 191 -1.43 -20.76 2.89
C GLY A 191 -0.18 -20.76 2.00
N LEU A 192 1.00 -21.06 2.57
CA LEU A 192 2.23 -21.26 1.80
C LEU A 192 2.29 -22.61 1.07
N TYR A 193 1.55 -23.63 1.53
CA TYR A 193 1.65 -24.99 0.98
C TYR A 193 0.31 -25.72 0.83
N MET A 194 -0.80 -25.14 1.31
CA MET A 194 -2.15 -25.68 1.17
C MET A 194 -3.00 -24.84 0.22
N THR A 195 -3.94 -25.49 -0.47
CA THR A 195 -4.94 -24.83 -1.33
C THR A 195 -6.21 -24.44 -0.58
N HIS A 196 -6.45 -24.99 0.61
CA HIS A 196 -7.55 -24.60 1.48
C HIS A 196 -7.09 -23.57 2.50
N LYS A 197 -7.84 -22.47 2.64
CA LYS A 197 -7.49 -21.38 3.57
C LYS A 197 -7.65 -21.83 5.02
N SER A 198 -6.68 -21.50 5.84
CA SER A 198 -6.72 -21.68 7.29
C SER A 198 -5.91 -20.59 7.97
N ASP A 199 -6.16 -20.33 9.24
CA ASP A 199 -5.36 -19.36 9.98
C ASP A 199 -3.95 -19.92 10.26
N ILE A 200 -3.03 -19.02 10.58
CA ILE A 200 -1.69 -19.38 11.03
C ILE A 200 -1.75 -20.25 12.28
N PHE A 201 -0.77 -21.13 12.45
CA PHE A 201 -0.58 -21.89 13.69
C PHE A 201 0.79 -21.62 14.31
N TRP A 202 0.83 -21.71 15.64
CA TRP A 202 2.05 -21.45 16.40
C TRP A 202 2.97 -22.66 16.39
N VAL A 203 4.28 -22.40 16.31
CA VAL A 203 5.32 -23.41 16.47
C VAL A 203 6.32 -22.97 17.53
N GLY A 204 6.97 -23.95 18.15
CA GLY A 204 7.97 -23.74 19.20
C GLY A 204 9.38 -24.15 18.76
N PRO A 205 10.42 -23.75 19.52
CA PRO A 205 10.38 -22.76 20.60
C PRO A 205 10.21 -21.32 20.08
N ARG A 206 10.05 -20.34 20.98
CA ARG A 206 10.13 -18.92 20.63
C ARG A 206 11.57 -18.54 20.23
N ARG A 207 11.73 -17.43 19.51
CA ARG A 207 13.03 -16.82 19.17
C ARG A 207 13.27 -15.52 19.93
N GLU A 208 14.54 -15.13 20.00
CA GLU A 208 14.91 -13.75 20.36
C GLU A 208 14.76 -12.80 19.16
N LEU A 209 14.80 -11.50 19.46
CA LEU A 209 14.77 -10.47 18.42
C LEU A 209 16.07 -10.47 17.59
N PRO A 210 16.00 -10.10 16.31
CA PRO A 210 17.17 -10.03 15.45
C PRO A 210 18.11 -8.92 15.94
N THR A 211 19.42 -9.18 15.87
CA THR A 211 20.47 -8.19 16.16
C THR A 211 21.04 -7.56 14.88
N ALA A 212 20.76 -8.15 13.72
CA ALA A 212 21.28 -7.70 12.42
C ALA A 212 20.49 -6.52 11.81
N PHE A 213 19.25 -6.31 12.25
CA PHE A 213 18.39 -5.22 11.80
C PHE A 213 17.38 -4.86 12.89
N LYS A 214 16.84 -3.65 12.83
CA LYS A 214 15.85 -3.15 13.78
C LYS A 214 14.44 -3.43 13.28
N LEU A 215 13.59 -4.05 14.10
CA LEU A 215 12.21 -4.29 13.73
C LEU A 215 11.37 -3.01 13.81
N PHE A 216 10.52 -2.83 12.81
CA PHE A 216 9.46 -1.82 12.79
C PHE A 216 8.12 -2.50 12.56
N THR A 217 7.05 -1.86 13.06
CA THR A 217 5.67 -2.27 12.78
C THR A 217 4.82 -1.06 12.46
N GLY A 218 3.70 -1.26 11.78
CA GLY A 218 2.75 -0.20 11.48
C GLY A 218 1.53 -0.69 10.69
N SER A 219 0.96 0.18 9.87
CA SER A 219 -0.19 -0.12 9.01
C SER A 219 0.17 -1.05 7.85
N ALA A 220 -0.72 -1.96 7.47
CA ALA A 220 -0.56 -2.78 6.26
C ALA A 220 -0.82 -1.99 4.96
N TRP A 221 -1.32 -0.75 5.06
CA TRP A 221 -1.66 0.12 3.93
C TRP A 221 -0.57 1.16 3.73
N MET A 222 -0.24 1.42 2.48
CA MET A 222 0.92 2.22 2.13
C MET A 222 0.78 2.82 0.73
N ALA A 223 1.52 3.91 0.50
CA ALA A 223 1.83 4.40 -0.83
C ALA A 223 3.36 4.42 -1.02
N LEU A 224 3.88 3.51 -1.84
CA LEU A 224 5.30 3.30 -2.04
C LEU A 224 5.75 3.88 -3.37
N THR A 225 6.90 4.54 -3.39
CA THR A 225 7.58 4.95 -4.62
C THR A 225 7.92 3.76 -5.49
N ARG A 226 7.97 3.95 -6.81
CA ARG A 226 8.43 2.93 -7.74
C ARG A 226 9.83 2.44 -7.39
N GLU A 227 10.75 3.34 -7.08
CA GLU A 227 12.14 3.01 -6.76
C GLU A 227 12.22 2.09 -5.54
N PHE A 228 11.43 2.35 -4.50
CA PHE A 228 11.40 1.47 -3.32
C PHE A 228 10.76 0.11 -3.63
N VAL A 229 9.76 0.08 -4.50
CA VAL A 229 9.17 -1.18 -4.98
C VAL A 229 10.16 -1.98 -5.82
N GLU A 230 10.93 -1.34 -6.70
CA GLU A 230 12.04 -1.97 -7.44
C GLU A 230 13.08 -2.54 -6.48
N TYR A 231 13.45 -1.82 -5.42
CA TYR A 231 14.33 -2.35 -4.39
C TYR A 231 13.75 -3.59 -3.69
N CYS A 232 12.46 -3.60 -3.36
CA CYS A 232 11.83 -4.75 -2.72
C CYS A 232 11.70 -5.99 -3.64
N VAL A 233 11.50 -5.78 -4.94
CA VAL A 233 11.24 -6.86 -5.92
C VAL A 233 12.52 -7.32 -6.62
N TRP A 234 13.35 -6.40 -7.09
CA TRP A 234 14.57 -6.66 -7.85
C TRP A 234 15.84 -6.55 -7.01
N GLY A 235 15.81 -5.73 -5.95
CA GLY A 235 16.93 -5.26 -5.12
C GLY A 235 18.27 -5.96 -5.30
N TRP A 236 19.30 -5.17 -5.60
CA TRP A 236 20.70 -5.61 -5.63
C TRP A 236 21.24 -5.95 -4.24
N ASP A 237 20.66 -5.34 -3.19
CA ASP A 237 20.92 -5.68 -1.80
C ASP A 237 20.11 -6.91 -1.35
N ASN A 238 20.64 -7.68 -0.39
CA ASN A 238 20.00 -8.92 0.07
C ASN A 238 19.02 -8.72 1.23
N LEU A 239 18.92 -7.51 1.80
CA LEU A 239 18.06 -7.21 2.95
C LEU A 239 16.59 -7.53 2.68
N PRO A 240 15.94 -7.13 1.56
CA PRO A 240 14.55 -7.48 1.29
C PRO A 240 14.32 -9.00 1.28
N ARG A 241 15.23 -9.78 0.68
CA ARG A 241 15.13 -11.25 0.63
C ARG A 241 15.31 -11.87 2.02
N THR A 242 16.29 -11.41 2.78
CA THR A 242 16.52 -11.84 4.16
C THR A 242 15.30 -11.54 5.04
N LEU A 243 14.74 -10.34 4.92
CA LEU A 243 13.55 -9.94 5.66
C LEU A 243 12.32 -10.75 5.22
N LEU A 244 12.15 -11.06 3.94
CA LEU A 244 11.06 -11.94 3.49
C LEU A 244 11.11 -13.29 4.18
N MET A 245 12.30 -13.92 4.21
CA MET A 245 12.50 -15.18 4.93
C MET A 245 12.17 -15.04 6.42
N TYR A 246 12.66 -13.98 7.07
CA TYR A 246 12.40 -13.73 8.50
C TYR A 246 10.91 -13.52 8.82
N TYR A 247 10.20 -12.81 7.94
CA TYR A 247 8.78 -12.48 8.08
C TYR A 247 7.85 -13.64 7.70
N THR A 248 8.36 -14.76 7.19
CA THR A 248 7.54 -15.98 7.02
C THR A 248 7.04 -16.56 8.34
N ASN A 249 7.77 -16.34 9.44
CA ASN A 249 7.41 -16.82 10.77
C ASN A 249 7.12 -15.67 11.75
N PHE A 250 6.58 -14.55 11.26
CA PHE A 250 6.22 -13.38 12.07
C PHE A 250 4.69 -13.18 12.03
N VAL A 251 4.04 -12.88 13.16
CA VAL A 251 2.58 -12.66 13.17
C VAL A 251 2.23 -11.29 12.62
N SER A 252 1.25 -11.23 11.72
CA SER A 252 0.85 -10.01 11.02
C SER A 252 2.00 -9.43 10.20
N SER A 253 2.70 -10.26 9.42
CA SER A 253 3.82 -9.87 8.56
C SER A 253 3.59 -8.61 7.69
N PRO A 254 2.40 -8.37 7.12
CA PRO A 254 2.13 -7.15 6.34
C PRO A 254 2.26 -5.84 7.14
N GLU A 255 2.08 -5.92 8.47
CA GLU A 255 2.21 -4.79 9.40
C GLU A 255 3.66 -4.62 9.90
N GLY A 256 4.67 -5.20 9.23
CA GLY A 256 6.06 -5.05 9.63
C GLY A 256 7.11 -5.23 8.54
N TYR A 257 6.85 -6.00 7.49
CA TYR A 257 7.83 -6.25 6.42
C TYR A 257 8.30 -4.95 5.74
N PHE A 258 7.37 -4.19 5.15
CA PHE A 258 7.72 -2.97 4.40
C PHE A 258 8.30 -1.88 5.31
N GLN A 259 7.78 -1.74 6.53
CA GLN A 259 8.30 -0.84 7.57
C GLN A 259 9.75 -1.18 7.91
N THR A 260 10.05 -2.46 8.10
CA THR A 260 11.40 -2.90 8.48
C THR A 260 12.36 -2.77 7.30
N VAL A 261 11.94 -3.09 6.08
CA VAL A 261 12.78 -2.87 4.89
C VAL A 261 13.10 -1.37 4.77
N ILE A 262 12.09 -0.50 4.71
CA ILE A 262 12.30 0.92 4.43
C ILE A 262 13.15 1.61 5.51
N CYS A 263 12.95 1.26 6.78
CA CYS A 263 13.64 1.89 7.89
C CYS A 263 15.05 1.34 8.17
N ASN A 264 15.44 0.22 7.57
CA ASN A 264 16.81 -0.30 7.69
C ASN A 264 17.69 0.03 6.48
N VAL A 265 17.18 0.79 5.50
CA VAL A 265 17.98 1.28 4.36
C VAL A 265 18.13 2.80 4.47
N PRO A 266 19.36 3.33 4.68
CA PRO A 266 19.57 4.76 4.96
C PRO A 266 19.00 5.73 3.93
N GLU A 267 18.96 5.35 2.65
CA GLU A 267 18.45 6.19 1.56
C GLU A 267 16.92 6.34 1.61
N TYR A 268 16.19 5.25 1.89
CA TYR A 268 14.72 5.27 1.98
C TYR A 268 14.21 5.67 3.36
N ALA A 269 14.98 5.41 4.43
CA ALA A 269 14.62 5.77 5.80
C ALA A 269 14.41 7.29 5.98
N ARG A 270 15.01 8.12 5.11
CA ARG A 270 14.88 9.59 5.10
C ARG A 270 13.69 10.11 4.29
N THR A 271 13.07 9.26 3.49
CA THR A 271 11.92 9.60 2.65
C THR A 271 10.63 8.92 3.11
N ALA A 272 10.68 8.22 4.25
CA ALA A 272 9.54 7.56 4.86
C ALA A 272 8.63 8.59 5.58
N VAL A 273 7.48 8.87 4.99
CA VAL A 273 6.41 9.65 5.61
C VAL A 273 5.63 8.72 6.54
N ASN A 274 5.63 9.02 7.85
CA ASN A 274 4.95 8.21 8.86
C ASN A 274 3.43 8.45 8.89
N HIS A 275 2.76 8.03 7.82
CA HIS A 275 1.32 8.10 7.63
C HIS A 275 0.90 7.08 6.56
N ASP A 276 -0.25 6.43 6.69
CA ASP A 276 -0.71 5.38 5.77
C ASP A 276 -1.74 5.85 4.74
N LEU A 277 -2.14 7.12 4.79
CA LEU A 277 -3.15 7.77 3.93
C LEU A 277 -4.57 7.22 4.11
N HIS A 278 -4.86 6.56 5.23
CA HIS A 278 -6.17 6.01 5.52
C HIS A 278 -6.80 6.66 6.76
N TYR A 279 -8.11 6.89 6.68
CA TYR A 279 -8.92 7.01 7.88
C TYR A 279 -9.33 5.62 8.35
N ILE A 280 -8.93 5.26 9.57
CA ILE A 280 -9.27 3.98 10.21
C ILE A 280 -9.82 4.26 11.60
N ALA A 281 -11.07 3.86 11.84
CA ALA A 281 -11.67 3.92 13.16
C ALA A 281 -11.41 2.61 13.93
N TRP A 282 -11.00 2.73 15.19
CA TRP A 282 -10.77 1.59 16.08
C TRP A 282 -11.66 1.68 17.31
N ASP A 283 -12.21 0.55 17.72
CA ASP A 283 -12.89 0.41 19.01
C ASP A 283 -11.90 0.70 20.17
N ARG A 284 -12.42 1.03 21.36
CA ARG A 284 -11.62 1.18 22.59
C ARG A 284 -12.09 0.16 23.63
N PRO A 285 -11.27 -0.86 23.97
CA PRO A 285 -9.95 -1.19 23.38
C PRO A 285 -10.03 -1.69 21.92
N PRO A 286 -8.94 -1.59 21.14
CA PRO A 286 -8.94 -2.02 19.75
C PRO A 286 -9.15 -3.53 19.63
N LYS A 287 -10.06 -3.93 18.73
CA LYS A 287 -10.26 -5.33 18.33
C LYS A 287 -9.26 -5.75 17.24
N GLN A 288 -9.30 -7.01 16.83
CA GLN A 288 -8.45 -7.53 15.75
C GLN A 288 -8.69 -6.83 14.40
N HIS A 289 -9.92 -6.43 14.13
CA HIS A 289 -10.30 -5.69 12.93
C HIS A 289 -10.83 -4.31 13.31
N PRO A 290 -10.60 -3.29 12.47
CA PRO A 290 -11.11 -1.94 12.71
C PRO A 290 -12.64 -1.91 12.74
N HIS A 291 -13.19 -0.84 13.32
CA HIS A 291 -14.62 -0.56 13.30
C HIS A 291 -15.10 -0.45 11.84
N SER A 292 -16.28 -1.00 11.56
CA SER A 292 -16.89 -0.85 10.25
C SER A 292 -17.57 0.51 10.17
N LEU A 293 -17.17 1.32 9.19
CA LEU A 293 -17.63 2.69 9.01
C LEU A 293 -19.05 2.73 8.46
N THR A 294 -19.86 3.63 9.01
CA THR A 294 -21.26 3.87 8.63
C THR A 294 -21.49 5.36 8.37
N LEU A 295 -22.72 5.77 8.06
CA LEU A 295 -23.11 7.19 7.91
C LEU A 295 -22.75 8.04 9.14
N ALA A 296 -22.78 7.47 10.34
CA ALA A 296 -22.42 8.18 11.57
C ALA A 296 -20.94 8.60 11.61
N ASP A 297 -20.09 7.94 10.82
CA ASP A 297 -18.66 8.22 10.74
C ASP A 297 -18.30 9.26 9.67
N ALA A 298 -19.23 9.60 8.77
CA ALA A 298 -18.97 10.49 7.63
C ALA A 298 -18.32 11.82 8.01
N PRO A 299 -18.76 12.55 9.06
CA PRO A 299 -18.09 13.78 9.47
C PRO A 299 -16.62 13.56 9.86
N ARG A 300 -16.31 12.45 10.53
CA ARG A 300 -14.94 12.12 10.96
C ARG A 300 -14.08 11.67 9.79
N MET A 301 -14.65 10.94 8.83
CA MET A 301 -13.97 10.58 7.58
C MET A 301 -13.51 11.84 6.84
N VAL A 302 -14.43 12.80 6.62
CA VAL A 302 -14.12 14.06 5.92
C VAL A 302 -13.10 14.89 6.71
N ALA A 303 -13.28 15.03 8.03
CA ALA A 303 -12.37 15.79 8.89
C ALA A 303 -10.94 15.21 9.00
N SER A 304 -10.76 13.92 8.68
CA SER A 304 -9.44 13.28 8.71
C SER A 304 -8.48 13.82 7.65
N ASN A 305 -9.03 14.39 6.56
CA ASN A 305 -8.33 14.78 5.34
C ASN A 305 -7.64 13.63 4.59
N ALA A 306 -7.88 12.38 4.97
CA ALA A 306 -7.31 11.21 4.30
C ALA A 306 -7.98 10.97 2.92
N PRO A 307 -7.21 10.51 1.91
CA PRO A 307 -7.76 10.18 0.59
C PRO A 307 -8.50 8.84 0.56
N PHE A 308 -8.30 7.96 1.55
CA PHE A 308 -8.94 6.65 1.64
C PHE A 308 -9.51 6.42 3.05
N ALA A 309 -10.51 5.55 3.16
CA ALA A 309 -11.06 5.11 4.44
C ALA A 309 -11.34 3.62 4.48
N ARG A 310 -11.32 3.06 5.69
CA ARG A 310 -11.67 1.66 5.94
C ARG A 310 -12.12 1.36 7.38
N LYS A 311 -12.89 0.30 7.61
CA LYS A 311 -13.43 -0.64 6.61
C LYS A 311 -14.92 -0.43 6.40
N PHE A 312 -15.41 -0.61 5.19
CA PHE A 312 -16.85 -0.54 4.92
C PHE A 312 -17.50 -1.93 4.99
N HIS A 313 -18.80 -2.00 5.27
CA HIS A 313 -19.59 -3.19 5.01
C HIS A 313 -19.96 -3.30 3.52
N ARG A 314 -20.46 -4.46 3.11
CA ARG A 314 -21.02 -4.63 1.76
C ARG A 314 -22.30 -3.79 1.68
N ASP A 315 -22.44 -3.02 0.60
CA ASP A 315 -23.63 -2.23 0.27
C ASP A 315 -24.09 -1.29 1.41
N ASP A 316 -23.14 -0.82 2.23
CA ASP A 316 -23.45 0.15 3.28
C ASP A 316 -23.86 1.49 2.65
N PRO A 317 -24.97 2.12 3.08
CA PRO A 317 -25.44 3.40 2.52
C PRO A 317 -24.41 4.54 2.57
N VAL A 318 -23.41 4.44 3.44
CA VAL A 318 -22.31 5.42 3.47
C VAL A 318 -21.52 5.44 2.17
N LEU A 319 -21.42 4.32 1.45
CA LEU A 319 -20.73 4.25 0.16
C LEU A 319 -21.45 5.09 -0.89
N ASP A 320 -22.79 5.08 -0.89
CA ASP A 320 -23.60 5.89 -1.80
C ASP A 320 -23.46 7.39 -1.48
N THR A 321 -23.36 7.72 -0.19
CA THR A 321 -23.09 9.08 0.27
C THR A 321 -21.70 9.56 -0.16
N ILE A 322 -20.67 8.71 -0.04
CA ILE A 322 -19.32 9.04 -0.53
C ILE A 322 -19.33 9.24 -2.06
N ASP A 323 -19.98 8.33 -2.78
CA ASP A 323 -20.11 8.41 -4.23
C ASP A 323 -20.79 9.71 -4.66
N ALA A 324 -21.93 10.08 -4.06
CA ALA A 324 -22.66 11.30 -4.38
C ALA A 324 -21.90 12.57 -3.96
N ASP A 325 -21.49 12.66 -2.70
CA ASP A 325 -21.06 13.93 -2.09
C ASP A 325 -19.58 14.21 -2.29
N LEU A 326 -18.73 13.17 -2.30
CA LEU A 326 -17.28 13.32 -2.38
C LEU A 326 -16.74 13.02 -3.78
N LEU A 327 -17.32 12.06 -4.47
CA LEU A 327 -16.83 11.58 -5.78
C LEU A 327 -17.66 12.08 -6.96
N ARG A 328 -18.79 12.74 -6.73
CA ARG A 328 -19.71 13.26 -7.77
C ARG A 328 -20.16 12.16 -8.75
N ARG A 329 -20.47 11.00 -8.20
CA ARG A 329 -20.75 9.73 -8.88
C ARG A 329 -22.08 9.13 -8.39
N PRO A 330 -23.23 9.76 -8.65
CA PRO A 330 -24.51 9.42 -7.99
C PRO A 330 -25.03 7.99 -8.24
N ASN A 331 -24.61 7.33 -9.33
CA ASN A 331 -25.15 6.01 -9.70
C ASN A 331 -24.26 4.82 -9.33
N GLY A 332 -23.19 5.00 -8.54
CA GLY A 332 -22.40 3.91 -7.91
C GLY A 332 -21.74 2.87 -8.83
N GLY A 333 -22.03 2.90 -10.14
CA GLY A 333 -21.62 1.94 -11.15
C GLY A 333 -20.95 2.59 -12.37
N SER A 334 -20.91 3.92 -12.48
CA SER A 334 -20.14 4.62 -13.52
C SER A 334 -18.67 4.82 -13.10
N PHE A 335 -17.84 5.44 -13.94
CA PHE A 335 -16.55 5.96 -13.49
C PHE A 335 -16.73 7.28 -12.72
N VAL A 336 -15.75 7.66 -11.89
CA VAL A 336 -15.68 9.02 -11.33
C VAL A 336 -15.34 10.01 -12.45
N PRO A 337 -16.15 11.04 -12.69
CA PRO A 337 -15.84 12.03 -13.71
C PRO A 337 -14.63 12.87 -13.28
N GLY A 338 -13.74 13.14 -14.25
CA GLY A 338 -12.54 13.97 -14.09
C GLY A 338 -12.21 14.68 -15.40
N GLY A 339 -11.10 15.43 -15.44
CA GLY A 339 -10.71 16.19 -16.63
C GLY A 339 -10.36 15.33 -17.85
N TRP A 340 -10.09 14.04 -17.64
CA TRP A 340 -9.91 13.04 -18.69
C TRP A 340 -11.22 12.59 -19.36
N CYS A 341 -12.36 12.77 -18.70
CA CYS A 341 -13.63 12.18 -19.10
C CYS A 341 -14.18 12.88 -20.36
N ALA A 342 -14.52 12.10 -21.40
CA ALA A 342 -15.13 12.58 -22.64
C ALA A 342 -16.27 11.65 -23.10
N GLY A 343 -16.96 12.05 -24.18
CA GLY A 343 -18.03 11.27 -24.82
C GLY A 343 -19.44 11.52 -24.25
N ASP A 344 -20.43 10.96 -24.93
CA ASP A 344 -21.85 10.97 -24.56
C ASP A 344 -22.41 9.54 -24.68
N PRO A 345 -22.74 8.84 -23.57
CA PRO A 345 -22.84 9.34 -22.19
C PRO A 345 -21.48 9.71 -21.56
N PRO A 346 -21.46 10.51 -20.47
CA PRO A 346 -20.23 10.96 -19.83
C PRO A 346 -19.27 9.82 -19.45
N CYS A 347 -17.99 10.02 -19.77
CA CYS A 347 -16.88 9.08 -19.52
C CYS A 347 -17.02 7.77 -20.30
N SER A 348 -17.71 7.81 -21.44
CA SER A 348 -17.68 6.74 -22.44
C SER A 348 -16.40 6.76 -23.29
N ASP A 349 -15.69 7.88 -23.33
CA ASP A 349 -14.44 8.05 -24.06
C ASP A 349 -13.33 8.71 -23.22
N VAL A 350 -12.08 8.57 -23.68
CA VAL A 350 -10.87 9.12 -23.07
C VAL A 350 -10.49 10.42 -23.78
N GLY A 351 -10.60 11.53 -23.06
CA GLY A 351 -10.07 12.84 -23.43
C GLY A 351 -8.62 13.02 -22.97
N ASN A 352 -8.28 14.23 -22.54
CA ASN A 352 -6.91 14.56 -22.14
C ASN A 352 -6.59 14.02 -20.73
N VAL A 353 -5.75 12.98 -20.66
CA VAL A 353 -5.38 12.30 -19.41
C VAL A 353 -4.46 13.11 -18.48
N THR A 354 -3.92 14.24 -18.91
CA THR A 354 -3.15 15.17 -18.04
C THR A 354 -3.97 16.35 -17.57
N ARG A 355 -5.18 16.55 -18.11
CA ARG A 355 -6.09 17.60 -17.65
C ARG A 355 -6.75 17.14 -16.35
N LEU A 356 -6.45 17.85 -15.26
CA LEU A 356 -7.05 17.61 -13.95
C LEU A 356 -8.09 18.69 -13.64
N VAL A 357 -9.18 18.29 -12.98
CA VAL A 357 -10.23 19.16 -12.44
C VAL A 357 -10.32 18.91 -10.93
N PRO A 358 -9.36 19.43 -10.14
CA PRO A 358 -9.37 19.25 -8.70
C PRO A 358 -10.61 19.89 -8.07
N GLY A 359 -11.17 19.24 -7.06
CA GLY A 359 -12.30 19.69 -6.28
C GLY A 359 -11.94 19.95 -4.81
N PRO A 360 -12.95 19.98 -3.92
CA PRO A 360 -12.73 20.13 -2.48
C PRO A 360 -11.87 19.03 -1.87
N GLY A 361 -11.78 17.85 -2.50
CA GLY A 361 -10.91 16.76 -2.07
C GLY A 361 -9.43 17.13 -2.11
N ALA A 362 -8.99 17.84 -3.14
CA ALA A 362 -7.61 18.32 -3.25
C ALA A 362 -7.23 19.26 -2.10
N ILE A 363 -8.15 20.15 -1.71
CA ILE A 363 -7.92 21.10 -0.60
C ILE A 363 -7.74 20.34 0.72
N ARG A 364 -8.60 19.36 1.00
CA ARG A 364 -8.48 18.50 2.18
C ARG A 364 -7.16 17.74 2.17
N LEU A 365 -6.86 17.07 1.06
CA LEU A 365 -5.65 16.27 0.94
C LEU A 365 -4.38 17.12 1.06
N ASP A 366 -4.37 18.33 0.51
CA ASP A 366 -3.24 19.25 0.67
C ASP A 366 -3.05 19.68 2.13
N ALA A 367 -4.14 19.90 2.87
CA ALA A 367 -4.06 20.16 4.31
C ALA A 367 -3.44 18.97 5.08
N LEU A 368 -3.73 17.73 4.68
CA LEU A 368 -3.03 16.55 5.21
C LEU A 368 -1.54 16.60 4.84
N MET A 369 -1.19 16.86 3.57
CA MET A 369 0.21 16.94 3.12
C MET A 369 1.00 18.04 3.82
N ASN A 370 0.38 19.18 4.12
CA ASN A 370 0.99 20.25 4.91
C ASN A 370 1.36 19.77 6.32
N ARG A 371 0.55 18.90 6.92
CA ARG A 371 0.79 18.34 8.25
C ARG A 371 1.85 17.24 8.24
N VAL A 372 1.81 16.32 7.27
CA VAL A 372 2.62 15.09 7.31
C VAL A 372 3.89 15.14 6.45
N VAL A 373 3.95 16.00 5.43
CA VAL A 373 5.10 16.16 4.54
C VAL A 373 5.79 17.51 4.73
N ARG A 374 5.03 18.62 4.64
CA ARG A 374 5.62 19.98 4.63
C ARG A 374 5.85 20.58 6.02
N SER A 375 5.50 19.84 7.07
CA SER A 375 5.69 20.25 8.45
C SER A 375 7.16 20.20 8.87
N LYS A 376 7.58 21.15 9.72
CA LYS A 376 8.91 21.12 10.37
C LYS A 376 9.13 19.87 11.23
N LEU A 377 8.06 19.19 11.62
CA LEU A 377 8.12 17.95 12.39
C LEU A 377 8.39 16.71 11.53
N PHE A 378 8.39 16.81 10.20
CA PHE A 378 8.61 15.68 9.29
C PHE A 378 9.88 14.88 9.63
N SER A 379 10.99 15.58 9.90
CA SER A 379 12.26 14.96 10.29
C SER A 379 12.21 14.26 11.65
N GLN A 380 11.28 14.65 12.52
CA GLN A 380 11.13 14.05 13.85
C GLN A 380 10.39 12.70 13.80
N TYR A 381 9.61 12.46 12.75
CA TYR A 381 8.80 11.26 12.55
C TYR A 381 9.38 10.28 11.53
N GLN A 382 10.62 10.50 11.07
CA GLN A 382 11.36 9.53 10.25
C GLN A 382 11.69 8.26 11.04
N CYS A 383 12.12 7.23 10.31
CA CYS A 383 12.59 5.96 10.86
C CYS A 383 13.67 6.18 11.94
N LYS A 384 13.34 5.90 13.20
CA LYS A 384 14.21 6.06 14.37
C LYS A 384 14.41 4.76 15.12
#